data_AF-A0A924YP12-F1
#
_entry.id   AF-A0A924YP12-F1
#
_cell.length_a   1.000
_cell.length_b   1.000
_cell.length_c   1.000
_cell.angle_alpha   90.00
_cell.angle_beta   90.00
_cell.angle_gamma   90.00
#
_symmetry.space_group_name_H-M   'P 1'
#
loop_
_entity.id
_entity.type
_entity.pdbx_description
1 polymer ?
#
loop_
_entity_poly.entity_id
_entity_poly.type
_entity_poly.pdbx_seq_one_letter_code
_entity_poly.pdbx_strand_id
1 'polypeptide(L)'
;MRGPTPAAKKSIAAPNDIPQQQQRAKILLAERDYEAAIPLLTKLAALKEPQFPETATWAKQTLPTAHEQHQKLREAAVSACQKARALRLQCDYAGAVQVLELIPVAGRTTELQQLLSESTDLADECSSLRQEIDESLKRKKYSRLRSLLERYLKLRPDSPKMERLLRNLEKNHPARAVANFQETQTYYDVAGRLFTPRDLFLIVFVFTTVFLAMSYAYYSYRANSGKAEPLVTMSDDNPMPPIGIVPGLQPRPRDTSATGGQETLTLKGHTGP
;
A
#
# COMPACT_ATOMS: atom_id res chain seq x y z
N MET A 1 33.66 -15.11 50.23
CA MET A 1 33.81 -16.45 49.63
C MET A 1 33.39 -16.36 48.15
N ARG A 2 34.36 -16.33 47.23
CA ARG A 2 34.09 -16.36 45.78
C ARG A 2 33.96 -17.82 45.35
N GLY A 3 32.75 -18.22 44.97
CA GLY A 3 32.49 -19.54 44.40
C GLY A 3 33.05 -19.66 42.98
N PRO A 4 33.44 -20.87 42.54
CA PRO A 4 34.04 -21.10 41.24
C PRO A 4 33.04 -20.91 40.10
N THR A 5 33.44 -20.12 39.11
CA THR A 5 32.74 -19.90 37.84
C THR A 5 32.64 -21.23 37.08
N PRO A 6 31.45 -21.68 36.65
CA PRO A 6 31.33 -22.88 35.84
C PRO A 6 31.89 -22.61 34.44
N ALA A 7 32.95 -23.34 34.09
CA ALA A 7 33.51 -23.36 32.75
C ALA A 7 32.43 -23.78 31.74
N ALA A 8 32.03 -22.84 30.89
CA ALA A 8 31.11 -23.09 29.79
C ALA A 8 31.74 -24.09 28.81
N LYS A 9 31.32 -25.36 28.90
CA LYS A 9 31.57 -26.35 27.85
C LYS A 9 31.00 -25.78 26.55
N LYS A 10 31.88 -25.44 25.60
CA LYS A 10 31.51 -25.20 24.19
C LYS A 10 30.83 -26.48 23.72
N SER A 11 29.50 -26.49 23.75
CA SER A 11 28.66 -27.46 23.07
C SER A 11 28.88 -27.27 21.57
N ILE A 12 29.93 -27.88 21.03
CA ILE A 12 30.09 -28.10 19.60
C ILE A 12 28.94 -29.04 19.24
N ALA A 13 27.98 -28.53 18.46
CA ALA A 13 26.81 -29.28 18.02
C ALA A 13 27.23 -30.63 17.43
N ALA A 14 26.43 -31.67 17.67
CA ALA A 14 26.75 -33.00 17.15
C ALA A 14 26.88 -32.95 15.61
N PRO A 15 27.84 -33.67 15.01
CA PRO A 15 28.08 -33.63 13.57
C PRO A 15 26.85 -33.95 12.68
N ASN A 16 25.87 -34.68 13.22
CA ASN A 16 24.64 -35.04 12.51
C ASN A 16 23.63 -33.88 12.37
N ASP A 17 23.79 -32.79 13.12
CA ASP A 17 22.80 -31.69 13.16
C ASP A 17 23.10 -30.58 12.14
N ILE A 18 24.27 -30.59 11.50
CA ILE A 18 24.73 -29.55 10.57
C ILE A 18 23.80 -29.32 9.36
N PRO A 19 23.36 -30.35 8.61
CA PRO A 19 22.43 -30.14 7.49
C PRO A 19 21.08 -29.59 7.97
N GLN A 20 20.62 -30.01 9.15
CA GLN A 20 19.39 -29.49 9.75
C GLN A 20 19.53 -28.01 10.14
N GLN A 21 20.67 -27.62 10.70
CA GLN A 21 20.98 -26.21 11.02
C GLN A 21 21.07 -25.34 9.76
N GLN A 22 21.66 -25.86 8.69
CA GLN A 22 21.70 -25.18 7.40
C GLN A 22 20.29 -24.97 6.83
N GLN A 23 19.44 -26.00 6.85
CA GLN A 23 18.05 -25.87 6.40
C GLN A 23 17.26 -24.88 7.25
N ARG A 24 17.46 -24.90 8.57
CA ARG A 24 16.83 -23.93 9.48
C ARG A 24 17.28 -22.49 9.18
N ALA A 25 18.58 -22.27 8.94
CA ALA A 25 19.08 -20.96 8.55
C ALA A 25 18.47 -20.47 7.23
N LYS A 26 18.29 -21.36 6.24
CA LYS A 26 17.60 -21.02 4.98
C LYS A 26 16.14 -20.60 5.20
N ILE A 27 15.42 -21.30 6.09
CA ILE A 27 14.03 -20.95 6.44
C ILE A 27 14.00 -19.56 7.11
N LEU A 28 14.86 -19.31 8.09
CA LEU A 28 14.91 -18.01 8.78
C LEU A 28 15.27 -16.85 7.83
N LEU A 29 16.19 -17.07 6.88
CA LEU A 29 16.49 -16.09 5.85
C LEU A 29 15.29 -15.82 4.93
N ALA A 30 14.52 -16.86 4.57
CA ALA A 30 13.31 -16.71 3.77
C ALA A 30 12.22 -15.92 4.53
N GLU A 31 12.10 -16.14 5.84
CA GLU A 31 11.19 -15.42 6.74
C GLU A 31 11.66 -14.00 7.11
N ARG A 32 12.88 -13.62 6.69
CA ARG A 32 13.57 -12.37 7.04
C ARG A 32 13.84 -12.21 8.55
N ASP A 33 13.92 -13.32 9.29
CA ASP A 33 14.36 -13.35 10.68
C ASP A 33 15.89 -13.39 10.77
N TYR A 34 16.50 -12.25 10.48
CA TYR A 34 17.95 -12.12 10.52
C TYR A 34 18.52 -12.17 11.94
N GLU A 35 17.73 -11.85 12.97
CA GLU A 35 18.17 -11.87 14.36
C GLU A 35 18.48 -13.31 14.81
N ALA A 36 17.65 -14.27 14.40
CA ALA A 36 17.90 -15.69 14.63
C ALA A 36 18.87 -16.30 13.58
N ALA A 37 18.84 -15.85 12.32
CA ALA A 37 19.65 -16.42 11.26
C ALA A 37 21.15 -16.12 11.39
N ILE A 38 21.53 -14.86 11.70
CA ILE A 38 22.94 -14.43 11.80
C ILE A 38 23.77 -15.27 12.78
N PRO A 39 23.33 -15.54 14.03
CA PRO A 39 24.12 -16.34 14.96
C PRO A 39 24.23 -17.80 14.50
N LEU A 40 23.25 -18.35 13.77
CA LEU A 40 23.35 -19.67 13.16
C LEU A 40 24.36 -19.67 12.01
N LEU A 41 24.29 -18.69 11.11
CA LEU A 41 25.26 -18.53 10.02
C LEU A 41 26.68 -18.36 10.55
N THR A 42 26.86 -17.61 11.65
CA THR A 42 28.17 -17.42 12.28
C THR A 42 28.72 -18.73 12.84
N LYS A 43 27.86 -19.56 13.46
CA LYS A 43 28.24 -20.90 13.93
C LYS A 43 28.65 -21.81 12.76
N LEU A 44 27.88 -21.80 11.67
CA LEU A 44 28.16 -22.60 10.48
C LEU A 44 29.44 -22.13 9.76
N ALA A 45 29.69 -20.83 9.71
CA ALA A 45 30.91 -20.25 9.13
C ALA A 45 32.19 -20.56 9.95
N ALA A 46 32.04 -20.80 11.25
CA ALA A 46 33.13 -21.14 12.17
C ALA A 46 33.46 -22.65 12.20
N LEU A 47 32.73 -23.49 11.46
CA LEU A 47 33.05 -24.92 11.35
C LEU A 47 34.41 -25.12 10.68
N LYS A 48 35.16 -26.14 11.12
CA LYS A 48 36.43 -26.51 10.51
C LYS A 48 36.17 -27.07 9.10
N GLU A 49 36.78 -26.43 8.11
CA GLU A 49 36.65 -26.72 6.67
C GLU A 49 36.82 -28.20 6.23
N PRO A 50 37.60 -29.09 6.90
CA PRO A 50 37.74 -30.47 6.42
C PRO A 50 36.49 -31.36 6.57
N GLN A 51 35.50 -31.01 7.42
CA GLN A 51 34.31 -31.86 7.63
C GLN A 51 33.09 -31.43 6.81
N PHE A 52 32.91 -30.12 6.59
CA PHE A 52 31.74 -29.56 5.87
C PHE A 52 32.12 -28.29 5.08
N PRO A 53 32.95 -28.40 4.03
CA PRO A 53 33.49 -27.24 3.32
C PRO A 53 32.39 -26.43 2.62
N GLU A 54 31.39 -27.09 2.03
CA GLU A 54 30.29 -26.43 1.29
C GLU A 54 29.41 -25.59 2.21
N THR A 55 29.03 -26.13 3.38
CA THR A 55 28.21 -25.40 4.34
C THR A 55 28.94 -24.20 4.94
N ALA A 56 30.23 -24.36 5.26
CA ALA A 56 31.05 -23.27 5.81
C ALA A 56 31.27 -22.14 4.80
N THR A 57 31.56 -22.47 3.53
CA THR A 57 31.74 -21.50 2.44
C THR A 57 30.44 -20.77 2.12
N TRP A 58 29.31 -21.48 2.01
CA TRP A 58 27.98 -20.89 1.86
C TRP A 58 27.66 -19.91 3.00
N ALA A 59 27.90 -20.31 4.24
CA ALA A 59 27.64 -19.46 5.41
C ALA A 59 28.52 -18.19 5.39
N LYS A 60 29.81 -18.31 5.06
CA LYS A 60 30.73 -17.16 4.92
C LYS A 60 30.29 -16.19 3.83
N GLN A 61 29.77 -16.68 2.71
CA GLN A 61 29.26 -15.85 1.61
C GLN A 61 27.91 -15.19 1.94
N THR A 62 27.04 -15.88 2.69
CA THR A 62 25.69 -15.40 3.01
C THR A 62 25.66 -14.46 4.22
N LEU A 63 26.62 -14.57 5.13
CA LEU A 63 26.70 -13.74 6.33
C LEU A 63 26.74 -12.22 6.04
N PRO A 64 27.59 -11.69 5.13
CA PRO A 64 27.61 -10.24 4.86
C PRO A 64 26.29 -9.74 4.25
N THR A 65 25.67 -10.51 3.35
CA THR A 65 24.39 -10.12 2.74
C THR A 65 23.26 -10.12 3.76
N ALA A 66 23.25 -11.10 4.68
CA ALA A 66 22.30 -11.15 5.78
C ALA A 66 22.47 -9.94 6.74
N HIS A 67 23.71 -9.55 7.06
CA HIS A 67 23.96 -8.35 7.87
C HIS A 67 23.49 -7.06 7.18
N GLU A 68 23.78 -6.89 5.90
CA GLU A 68 23.34 -5.72 5.12
C GLU A 68 21.80 -5.65 5.07
N GLN A 69 21.14 -6.77 4.81
CA GLN A 69 19.67 -6.84 4.79
C GLN A 69 19.07 -6.56 6.16
N HIS A 70 19.67 -7.08 7.23
CA HIS A 70 19.24 -6.80 8.60
C HIS A 70 19.37 -5.31 8.94
N GLN A 71 20.47 -4.66 8.56
CA GLN A 71 20.67 -3.24 8.77
C GLN A 71 19.64 -2.40 8.02
N LYS A 72 19.41 -2.69 6.73
CA LYS A 72 18.36 -2.01 5.94
C LYS A 72 16.98 -2.17 6.56
N LEU A 73 16.66 -3.36 7.07
CA LEU A 73 15.39 -3.61 7.75
C LEU A 73 15.26 -2.78 9.04
N ARG A 74 16.34 -2.64 9.82
CA ARG A 74 16.36 -1.80 11.02
C ARG A 74 16.17 -0.32 10.69
N GLU A 75 16.86 0.19 9.67
CA GLU A 75 16.71 1.58 9.22
C GLU A 75 15.29 1.85 8.70
N ALA A 76 14.71 0.90 7.96
CA ALA A 76 13.31 0.95 7.53
C ALA A 76 12.35 0.96 8.72
N ALA A 77 12.59 0.14 9.74
CA ALA A 77 11.77 0.11 10.96
C ALA A 77 11.82 1.43 11.74
N VAL A 78 13.02 2.02 11.89
CA VAL A 78 13.19 3.31 12.59
C VAL A 78 12.47 4.44 11.84
N SER A 79 12.64 4.52 10.52
CA SER A 79 11.96 5.53 9.69
C SER A 79 10.44 5.33 9.68
N ALA A 80 9.95 4.08 9.64
CA ALA A 80 8.52 3.77 9.77
C ALA A 80 7.96 4.23 11.12
N CYS A 81 8.66 3.99 12.23
CA CYS A 81 8.26 4.47 13.56
C CYS A 81 8.18 6.00 13.62
N GLN A 82 9.16 6.71 13.05
CA GLN A 82 9.15 8.18 13.01
C GLN A 82 7.95 8.71 12.21
N LYS A 83 7.70 8.14 11.03
CA LYS A 83 6.56 8.50 10.18
C LYS A 83 5.23 8.21 10.86
N ALA A 84 5.08 7.05 11.49
CA ALA A 84 3.88 6.68 12.22
C ALA A 84 3.60 7.61 13.41
N ARG A 85 4.64 8.02 14.15
CA ARG A 85 4.52 9.04 15.22
C ARG A 85 4.04 10.38 14.67
N ALA A 86 4.56 10.83 13.53
CA ALA A 86 4.09 12.05 12.88
C ALA A 86 2.61 11.96 12.47
N LEU A 87 2.19 10.82 11.90
CA LEU A 87 0.78 10.57 11.55
C LEU A 87 -0.13 10.54 12.78
N ARG A 88 0.31 9.96 13.90
CA ARG A 88 -0.43 10.01 15.18
C ARG A 88 -0.62 11.44 15.69
N LEU A 89 0.39 12.30 15.58
CA LEU A 89 0.26 13.73 15.94
C LEU A 89 -0.76 14.45 15.06
N GLN A 90 -0.90 14.04 13.80
CA GLN A 90 -1.94 14.51 12.88
C GLN A 90 -3.30 13.81 13.09
N CYS A 91 -3.41 12.95 14.11
CA CYS A 91 -4.60 12.12 14.40
C CYS A 91 -5.00 11.20 13.23
N ASP A 92 -4.05 10.83 12.36
CA ASP A 92 -4.22 9.84 11.29
C ASP A 92 -3.73 8.46 11.76
N TYR A 93 -4.51 7.84 12.65
CA TYR A 93 -4.19 6.54 13.23
C TYR A 93 -4.18 5.41 12.20
N ALA A 94 -5.10 5.45 11.22
CA ALA A 94 -5.18 4.45 10.16
C ALA A 94 -3.93 4.51 9.25
N GLY A 95 -3.49 5.71 8.87
CA GLY A 95 -2.23 5.88 8.13
C GLY A 95 -1.02 5.38 8.92
N ALA A 96 -0.99 5.62 10.25
CA ALA A 96 0.08 5.12 11.11
C ALA A 96 0.15 3.58 11.13
N VAL A 97 -1.00 2.90 11.24
CA VAL A 97 -1.08 1.43 11.18
C VAL A 97 -0.54 0.91 9.84
N GLN A 98 -0.99 1.47 8.71
CA GLN A 98 -0.55 1.06 7.37
C GLN A 98 0.97 1.14 7.21
N VAL A 99 1.60 2.22 7.69
CA VAL A 99 3.06 2.39 7.62
C VAL A 99 3.81 1.34 8.45
N LEU A 100 3.30 1.01 9.64
CA LEU A 100 3.93 0.04 10.55
C LEU A 100 3.75 -1.41 10.09
N GLU A 101 2.63 -1.73 9.43
CA GLU A 101 2.36 -3.06 8.90
C GLU A 101 3.27 -3.48 7.75
N LEU A 102 3.85 -2.51 7.01
CA LEU A 102 4.84 -2.77 5.96
C LEU A 102 6.10 -3.48 6.48
N ILE A 103 6.40 -3.36 7.78
CA ILE A 103 7.52 -4.05 8.40
C ILE A 103 7.10 -5.49 8.76
N PRO A 104 7.81 -6.52 8.24
CA PRO A 104 7.51 -7.92 8.53
C PRO A 104 7.64 -8.22 10.03
N VAL A 105 6.85 -9.16 10.54
CA VAL A 105 6.76 -9.49 11.98
C VAL A 105 8.13 -9.78 12.60
N ALA A 106 9.00 -10.52 11.88
CA ALA A 106 10.35 -10.85 12.31
C ALA A 106 11.28 -9.62 12.47
N GLY A 107 10.97 -8.50 11.81
CA GLY A 107 11.73 -7.26 11.91
C GLY A 107 11.17 -6.24 12.90
N ARG A 108 10.09 -6.58 13.62
CA ARG A 108 9.41 -5.63 14.52
C ARG A 108 10.10 -5.60 15.88
N THR A 109 10.59 -4.43 16.27
CA THR A 109 11.05 -4.19 17.64
C THR A 109 9.85 -4.15 18.59
N THR A 110 10.09 -4.35 19.89
CA THR A 110 9.05 -4.23 20.94
C THR A 110 8.37 -2.85 20.91
N GLU A 111 9.14 -1.79 20.71
CA GLU A 111 8.62 -0.43 20.54
C GLU A 111 7.69 -0.29 19.33
N LEU A 112 8.05 -0.90 18.20
CA LEU A 112 7.22 -0.89 16.99
C LEU A 112 5.92 -1.65 17.21
N GLN A 113 5.97 -2.81 17.87
CA GLN A 113 4.78 -3.60 18.21
C GLN A 113 3.85 -2.84 19.15
N GLN A 114 4.37 -2.19 20.19
CA GLN A 114 3.59 -1.33 21.09
C GLN A 114 2.94 -0.19 20.31
N LEU A 115 3.72 0.53 19.51
CA LEU A 115 3.21 1.64 18.71
C LEU A 115 2.12 1.19 17.72
N LEU A 116 2.28 0.01 17.11
CA LEU A 116 1.30 -0.60 16.22
C LEU A 116 0.02 -0.96 16.97
N SER A 117 0.12 -1.62 18.13
CA SER A 117 -1.05 -1.99 18.94
C SER A 117 -1.86 -0.76 19.36
N GLU A 118 -1.19 0.27 19.91
CA GLU A 118 -1.85 1.51 20.32
C GLU A 118 -2.50 2.24 19.13
N SER A 119 -1.82 2.27 17.97
CA SER A 119 -2.37 2.93 16.78
C SER A 119 -3.57 2.16 16.24
N THR A 120 -3.57 0.84 16.34
CA THR A 120 -4.68 -0.03 15.93
C THR A 120 -5.88 0.20 16.84
N ASP A 121 -5.70 0.18 18.16
CA ASP A 121 -6.77 0.43 19.14
C ASP A 121 -7.41 1.81 18.92
N LEU A 122 -6.60 2.85 18.68
CA LEU A 122 -7.09 4.20 18.41
C LEU A 122 -7.82 4.30 17.05
N ALA A 123 -7.34 3.60 16.02
CA ALA A 123 -7.99 3.57 14.72
C ALA A 123 -9.34 2.85 14.79
N ASP A 124 -9.41 1.71 15.48
CA ASP A 124 -10.62 0.92 15.68
C ASP A 124 -11.65 1.68 16.52
N GLU A 125 -11.20 2.37 17.59
CA GLU A 125 -12.06 3.23 18.39
C GLU A 125 -12.64 4.37 17.54
N CYS A 126 -11.81 5.07 16.75
CA CYS A 126 -12.28 6.13 15.86
C CYS A 126 -13.29 5.63 14.82
N SER A 127 -13.03 4.46 14.23
CA SER A 127 -13.92 3.82 13.24
C SER A 127 -15.26 3.45 13.87
N SER A 128 -15.21 2.80 15.04
CA SER A 128 -16.40 2.38 15.79
C SER A 128 -17.25 3.56 16.22
N LEU A 129 -16.65 4.62 16.78
CA LEU A 129 -17.35 5.86 17.14
C LEU A 129 -18.03 6.50 15.94
N ARG A 130 -17.35 6.53 14.78
CA ARG A 130 -17.93 7.06 13.55
C ARG A 130 -19.13 6.23 13.10
N GLN A 131 -19.02 4.91 13.10
CA GLN A 131 -20.13 4.02 12.76
C GLN A 131 -21.32 4.22 13.72
N GLU A 132 -21.08 4.28 15.03
CA GLU A 132 -22.13 4.50 16.02
C GLU A 132 -22.82 5.87 15.85
N ILE A 133 -22.07 6.92 15.51
CA ILE A 133 -22.61 8.24 15.16
C ILE A 133 -23.51 8.11 13.94
N ASP A 134 -23.03 7.52 12.86
CA ASP A 134 -23.78 7.36 11.60
C ASP A 134 -25.06 6.52 11.81
N GLU A 135 -24.98 5.45 12.60
CA GLU A 135 -26.14 4.63 12.98
C GLU A 135 -27.15 5.39 13.85
N SER A 136 -26.68 6.18 14.81
CA SER A 136 -27.53 7.01 15.67
C SER A 136 -28.28 8.06 14.85
N LEU A 137 -27.62 8.66 13.86
CA LEU A 137 -28.22 9.59 12.90
C LEU A 137 -29.28 8.89 12.03
N LYS A 138 -28.97 7.71 11.48
CA LYS A 138 -29.88 6.94 10.63
C LYS A 138 -31.12 6.46 11.37
N ARG A 139 -30.97 5.97 12.60
CA ARG A 139 -32.07 5.46 13.44
C ARG A 139 -32.81 6.56 14.20
N LYS A 140 -32.41 7.83 14.04
CA LYS A 140 -32.94 9.00 14.77
C LYS A 140 -32.88 8.83 16.30
N LYS A 141 -31.87 8.11 16.81
CA LYS A 141 -31.65 7.87 18.25
C LYS A 141 -30.60 8.83 18.76
N TYR A 142 -31.03 9.95 19.34
CA TYR A 142 -30.12 11.06 19.66
C TYR A 142 -29.60 11.09 21.11
N SER A 143 -30.08 10.20 21.98
CA SER A 143 -29.78 10.23 23.43
C SER A 143 -28.29 10.13 23.75
N ARG A 144 -27.51 9.40 22.94
CA ARG A 144 -26.06 9.20 23.12
C ARG A 144 -25.19 9.96 22.11
N LEU A 145 -25.80 10.68 21.18
CA LEU A 145 -25.08 11.27 20.05
C LEU A 145 -24.03 12.30 20.50
N ARG A 146 -24.38 13.10 21.52
CA ARG A 146 -23.47 14.10 22.09
C ARG A 146 -22.20 13.47 22.68
N SER A 147 -22.35 12.46 23.54
CA SER A 147 -21.20 11.81 24.18
C SER A 147 -20.29 11.11 23.16
N LEU A 148 -20.88 10.54 22.10
CA LEU A 148 -20.10 9.92 21.02
C LEU A 148 -19.27 10.95 20.25
N LEU A 149 -19.86 12.11 19.93
CA LEU A 149 -19.16 13.20 19.24
C LEU A 149 -18.06 13.81 20.09
N GLU A 150 -18.30 14.03 21.39
CA GLU A 150 -17.28 14.54 22.32
C GLU A 150 -16.10 13.56 22.42
N ARG A 151 -16.38 12.26 22.54
CA ARG A 151 -15.33 11.22 22.54
C ARG A 151 -14.56 11.19 21.23
N TYR A 152 -15.27 11.25 20.09
CA TYR A 152 -14.65 11.27 18.76
C TYR A 152 -13.76 12.50 18.58
N LEU A 153 -14.22 13.70 18.95
CA LEU A 153 -13.46 14.94 18.83
C LEU A 153 -12.26 15.00 19.80
N LYS A 154 -12.33 14.29 20.94
CA LYS A 154 -11.17 14.12 21.82
C LYS A 154 -10.04 13.32 21.16
N LEU A 155 -10.39 12.34 20.32
CA LEU A 155 -9.42 11.56 19.54
C LEU A 155 -8.99 12.29 18.27
N ARG A 156 -9.93 12.92 17.56
CA ARG A 156 -9.70 13.61 16.29
C ARG A 156 -10.28 15.04 16.32
N PRO A 157 -9.55 16.02 16.87
CA PRO A 157 -10.04 17.39 17.00
C PRO A 157 -10.20 18.09 15.65
N ASP A 158 -9.44 17.72 14.63
CA ASP A 158 -9.47 18.32 13.28
C ASP A 158 -10.62 17.78 12.40
N SER A 159 -11.81 17.67 12.98
CA SER A 159 -13.01 17.26 12.23
C SER A 159 -14.04 18.39 12.23
N PRO A 160 -13.97 19.35 11.28
CA PRO A 160 -14.89 20.47 11.24
C PRO A 160 -16.35 20.03 11.09
N LYS A 161 -16.57 18.87 10.44
CA LYS A 161 -17.89 18.24 10.31
C LYS A 161 -18.47 17.84 11.67
N MET A 162 -17.72 17.08 12.47
CA MET A 162 -18.18 16.62 13.78
C MET A 162 -18.30 17.77 14.78
N GLU A 163 -17.41 18.76 14.70
CA GLU A 163 -17.47 19.96 15.54
C GLU A 163 -18.70 20.83 15.22
N ARG A 164 -19.04 21.03 13.95
CA ARG A 164 -20.29 21.71 13.55
C ARG A 164 -21.52 20.96 14.04
N LEU A 165 -21.54 19.64 13.94
CA LEU A 165 -22.64 18.82 14.44
C LEU A 165 -22.79 18.97 15.96
N LEU A 166 -21.69 18.91 16.71
CA LEU A 166 -21.71 19.11 18.17
C LEU A 166 -22.23 20.49 18.55
N ARG A 167 -21.71 21.56 17.92
CA ARG A 167 -22.21 22.94 18.15
C ARG A 167 -23.69 23.11 17.83
N ASN A 168 -24.19 22.45 16.78
CA ASN A 168 -25.61 22.50 16.43
C ASN A 168 -26.49 21.75 17.45
N LEU A 169 -25.99 20.64 18.01
CA LEU A 169 -26.66 19.88 19.07
C LEU A 169 -26.74 20.66 20.39
N GLU A 170 -25.75 21.51 20.69
CA GLU A 170 -25.78 22.37 21.88
C GLU A 170 -26.80 23.51 21.76
N LYS A 171 -26.99 24.04 20.55
CA LYS A 171 -27.88 25.19 20.30
C LYS A 171 -29.32 24.82 20.00
N ASN A 172 -29.56 23.63 19.45
CA ASN A 172 -30.87 23.24 18.91
C ASN A 172 -31.32 21.89 19.46
N HIS A 173 -32.64 21.65 19.42
CA HIS A 173 -33.18 20.31 19.64
C HIS A 173 -32.52 19.30 18.68
N PRO A 174 -32.16 18.08 19.14
CA PRO A 174 -31.32 17.15 18.38
C PRO A 174 -31.89 16.80 16.99
N ALA A 175 -33.22 16.66 16.88
CA ALA A 175 -33.87 16.42 15.60
C ALA A 175 -33.62 17.55 14.57
N ARG A 176 -33.61 18.81 15.00
CA ARG A 176 -33.36 19.98 14.15
C ARG A 176 -31.88 20.13 13.80
N ALA A 177 -31.01 19.87 14.77
CA ALA A 177 -29.56 19.87 14.55
C ALA A 177 -29.14 18.84 13.48
N VAL A 178 -29.73 17.64 13.52
CA VAL A 178 -29.47 16.57 12.55
C VAL A 178 -30.06 16.89 11.18
N ALA A 179 -31.26 17.48 11.11
CA ALA A 179 -31.85 17.93 9.84
C ALA A 179 -30.92 18.92 9.11
N ASN A 180 -30.45 19.96 9.81
CA ASN A 180 -29.50 20.94 9.26
C ASN A 180 -28.16 20.30 8.85
N PHE A 181 -27.72 19.27 9.58
CA PHE A 181 -26.50 18.54 9.29
C PHE A 181 -26.62 17.66 8.04
N GLN A 182 -27.77 17.00 7.84
CA GLN A 182 -28.03 16.20 6.65
C GLN A 182 -28.18 17.07 5.41
N GLU A 183 -28.82 18.23 5.54
CA GLU A 183 -29.01 19.20 4.45
C GLU A 183 -27.68 19.79 3.96
N THR A 184 -26.66 19.83 4.81
CA THR A 184 -25.29 20.23 4.43
C THR A 184 -24.45 19.07 3.88
N GLN A 185 -24.95 17.83 3.81
CA GLN A 185 -24.23 16.67 3.24
C GLN A 185 -24.41 16.47 1.73
N THR A 186 -25.19 17.31 1.04
CA THR A 186 -25.35 17.21 -0.41
C THR A 186 -24.10 17.67 -1.15
N TYR A 187 -23.18 16.74 -1.39
CA TYR A 187 -22.58 16.37 -2.69
C TYR A 187 -21.35 15.48 -2.43
N TYR A 188 -21.57 14.17 -2.29
CA TYR A 188 -20.52 13.15 -2.38
C TYR A 188 -20.91 12.18 -3.49
N ASP A 189 -20.02 11.98 -4.46
CA ASP A 189 -20.15 10.91 -5.44
C ASP A 189 -19.83 9.55 -4.79
N VAL A 190 -20.26 8.45 -5.40
CA VAL A 190 -20.16 7.05 -4.92
C VAL A 190 -18.71 6.63 -4.60
N ALA A 191 -17.73 7.36 -5.14
CA ALA A 191 -16.30 7.17 -4.90
C ALA A 191 -15.74 7.90 -3.65
N GLY A 192 -16.56 8.60 -2.86
CA GLY A 192 -16.12 9.30 -1.65
C GLY A 192 -15.21 10.51 -1.87
N ARG A 193 -15.06 10.97 -3.12
CA ARG A 193 -14.34 12.22 -3.43
C ARG A 193 -15.27 13.42 -3.21
N LEU A 194 -14.82 14.40 -2.41
CA LEU A 194 -15.46 15.71 -2.35
C LEU A 194 -15.29 16.36 -3.72
N PHE A 195 -16.39 16.57 -4.45
CA PHE A 195 -16.40 17.57 -5.48
C PHE A 195 -16.62 18.92 -4.80
N THR A 196 -15.56 19.72 -4.68
CA THR A 196 -15.80 21.13 -4.41
C THR A 196 -16.49 21.74 -5.63
N PRO A 197 -17.34 22.77 -5.48
CA PRO A 197 -17.93 23.46 -6.63
C PRO A 197 -16.86 23.89 -7.65
N ARG A 198 -15.67 24.24 -7.15
CA ARG A 198 -14.50 24.59 -7.96
C ARG A 198 -14.02 23.44 -8.84
N ASP A 199 -13.99 22.21 -8.34
CA ASP A 199 -13.61 21.02 -9.13
C ASP A 199 -14.64 20.72 -10.21
N LEU A 200 -15.93 20.92 -9.92
CA LEU A 200 -17.00 20.75 -10.91
C LEU A 200 -16.87 21.78 -12.03
N PHE A 201 -16.60 23.04 -11.69
CA PHE A 201 -16.26 24.07 -12.68
C PHE A 201 -15.03 23.71 -13.52
N LEU A 202 -13.98 23.17 -12.89
CA LEU A 202 -12.75 22.80 -13.59
C LEU A 202 -12.98 21.63 -14.55
N ILE A 203 -13.72 20.60 -14.14
CA ILE A 203 -14.11 19.48 -15.01
C ILE A 203 -14.94 19.99 -16.19
N VAL A 204 -15.98 20.77 -15.94
CA VAL A 204 -16.82 21.34 -17.02
C VAL A 204 -15.95 22.18 -17.96
N PHE A 205 -15.06 23.00 -17.42
CA PHE A 205 -14.13 23.80 -18.21
C PHE A 205 -13.24 22.93 -19.11
N VAL A 206 -12.60 21.88 -18.57
CA VAL A 206 -11.76 20.96 -19.36
C VAL A 206 -12.56 20.26 -20.45
N PHE A 207 -13.77 19.76 -20.15
CA PHE A 207 -14.61 19.15 -21.17
C PHE A 207 -15.00 20.15 -22.26
N THR A 208 -15.35 21.39 -21.91
CA THR A 208 -15.69 22.43 -22.89
C THR A 208 -14.50 22.83 -23.76
N THR A 209 -13.29 22.94 -23.20
CA THR A 209 -12.09 23.30 -23.97
C THR A 209 -11.66 22.20 -24.92
N VAL A 210 -11.71 20.94 -24.49
CA VAL A 210 -11.44 19.78 -25.36
C VAL A 210 -12.48 19.69 -26.48
N PHE A 211 -13.76 19.90 -26.17
CA PHE A 211 -14.82 19.88 -27.17
C PHE A 211 -14.66 21.01 -28.21
N LEU A 212 -14.31 22.22 -27.77
CA LEU A 212 -14.01 23.35 -28.66
C LEU A 212 -12.77 23.08 -29.53
N ALA A 213 -11.71 22.52 -28.95
CA ALA A 213 -10.49 22.18 -29.68
C ALA A 213 -10.73 21.11 -30.76
N MET A 214 -11.48 20.05 -30.43
CA MET A 214 -11.88 19.04 -31.42
C MET A 214 -12.79 19.62 -32.50
N SER A 215 -13.77 20.46 -32.13
CA SER A 215 -14.65 21.11 -33.09
C SER A 215 -13.88 22.02 -34.05
N TYR A 216 -12.89 22.76 -33.54
CA TYR A 216 -12.01 23.60 -34.33
C TYR A 216 -11.10 22.78 -35.26
N ALA A 217 -10.51 21.69 -34.75
CA ALA A 217 -9.69 20.78 -35.55
C ALA A 217 -10.52 20.14 -36.68
N TYR A 218 -11.75 19.72 -36.39
CA TYR A 218 -12.68 19.18 -37.38
C TYR A 218 -13.04 20.21 -38.45
N TYR A 219 -13.36 21.44 -38.03
CA TYR A 219 -13.70 22.53 -38.95
C TYR A 219 -12.52 22.91 -39.86
N SER A 220 -11.32 23.03 -39.31
CA SER A 220 -10.10 23.33 -40.08
C SER A 220 -9.72 22.20 -41.04
N TYR A 221 -9.85 20.94 -40.62
CA TYR A 221 -9.65 19.79 -41.50
C TYR A 221 -10.64 19.79 -42.67
N ARG A 222 -11.94 20.03 -42.40
CA ARG A 222 -12.97 20.08 -43.44
C ARG A 222 -12.73 21.23 -44.42
N ALA A 223 -12.36 22.41 -43.94
CA ALA A 223 -12.05 23.57 -44.77
C ALA A 223 -10.86 23.30 -45.72
N ASN A 224 -9.83 22.58 -45.26
CA ASN A 224 -8.68 22.22 -46.11
C ASN A 224 -8.96 21.05 -47.06
N SER A 225 -9.80 20.10 -46.67
CA SER A 225 -10.14 18.92 -47.51
C SER A 225 -10.95 19.25 -48.77
N GLY A 226 -11.60 20.41 -48.83
CA GLY A 226 -12.33 20.88 -50.02
C GLY A 226 -11.47 21.27 -51.22
N LYS A 227 -10.13 21.13 -51.14
CA LYS A 227 -9.18 21.39 -52.23
C LYS A 227 -8.48 20.14 -52.76
N ALA A 228 -8.87 18.94 -52.33
CA ALA A 228 -8.27 17.71 -52.86
C ALA A 228 -8.74 17.46 -54.30
N GLU A 229 -7.79 17.47 -55.23
CA GLU A 229 -7.97 17.19 -56.65
C GLU A 229 -8.62 15.81 -56.89
N PRO A 230 -9.43 15.67 -57.96
CA PRO A 230 -10.12 14.42 -58.27
C PRO A 230 -9.12 13.28 -58.51
N LEU A 231 -9.35 12.20 -57.76
CA LEU A 231 -8.64 10.94 -57.77
C LEU A 231 -8.39 10.43 -59.20
N VAL A 232 -7.12 10.38 -59.61
CA VAL A 232 -6.66 9.70 -60.83
C VAL A 232 -7.04 8.23 -60.75
N THR A 233 -7.86 7.78 -61.69
CA THR A 233 -8.19 6.37 -61.93
C THR A 233 -6.92 5.63 -62.33
N MET A 234 -6.37 4.84 -61.41
CA MET A 234 -5.18 4.01 -61.65
C MET A 234 -5.64 2.68 -62.23
N SER A 235 -5.24 2.43 -63.49
CA SER A 235 -5.58 1.26 -64.29
C SER A 235 -5.19 -0.07 -63.65
N ASP A 236 -6.09 -1.04 -63.87
CA ASP A 236 -5.84 -2.48 -63.87
C ASP A 236 -4.53 -2.81 -64.59
N ASP A 237 -3.62 -3.50 -63.91
CA ASP A 237 -2.77 -4.55 -64.46
C ASP A 237 -1.78 -5.00 -63.36
N ASN A 238 -2.22 -5.92 -62.50
CA ASN A 238 -1.29 -6.71 -61.72
C ASN A 238 -1.84 -8.14 -61.55
N PRO A 239 -1.25 -9.16 -62.21
CA PRO A 239 -1.76 -10.52 -62.14
C PRO A 239 -1.49 -11.14 -60.76
N MET A 240 -2.53 -11.76 -60.19
CA MET A 240 -2.47 -12.48 -58.92
C MET A 240 -1.44 -13.64 -58.94
N PRO A 241 -0.71 -13.87 -57.84
CA PRO A 241 -0.03 -15.14 -57.62
C PRO A 241 -1.02 -16.26 -57.24
N PRO A 242 -0.70 -17.54 -57.55
CA PRO A 242 -1.59 -18.67 -57.35
C PRO A 242 -1.81 -19.03 -55.87
N ILE A 243 -3.06 -19.42 -55.58
CA ILE A 243 -3.58 -19.83 -54.28
C ILE A 243 -2.94 -21.18 -53.89
N GLY A 244 -2.01 -21.13 -52.93
CA GLY A 244 -1.52 -22.30 -52.23
C GLY A 244 -2.54 -22.78 -51.19
N ILE A 245 -3.04 -23.99 -51.37
CA ILE A 245 -3.90 -24.70 -50.41
C ILE A 245 -3.07 -25.02 -49.17
N VAL A 246 -3.44 -24.46 -48.02
CA VAL A 246 -2.87 -24.80 -46.71
C VAL A 246 -3.77 -25.86 -46.05
N PRO A 247 -3.33 -27.12 -45.90
CA PRO A 247 -4.06 -28.11 -45.13
C PRO A 247 -3.71 -28.01 -43.63
N GLY A 248 -4.74 -27.99 -42.77
CA GLY A 248 -4.59 -28.37 -41.36
C GLY A 248 -4.79 -27.26 -40.33
N LEU A 249 -6.04 -26.81 -40.16
CA LEU A 249 -6.48 -26.17 -38.91
C LEU A 249 -6.78 -27.27 -37.88
N GLN A 250 -5.83 -27.56 -37.00
CA GLN A 250 -6.14 -28.19 -35.71
C GLN A 250 -6.73 -27.13 -34.77
N PRO A 251 -7.82 -27.43 -34.05
CA PRO A 251 -8.37 -26.53 -33.04
C PRO A 251 -7.42 -26.43 -31.84
N ARG A 252 -6.95 -25.21 -31.57
CA ARG A 252 -6.15 -24.87 -30.39
C ARG A 252 -7.03 -24.93 -29.14
N PRO A 253 -6.59 -25.55 -28.04
CA PRO A 253 -7.33 -25.57 -26.78
C PRO A 253 -7.48 -24.15 -26.21
N ARG A 254 -8.65 -23.94 -25.61
CA ARG A 254 -9.11 -22.70 -25.01
C ARG A 254 -8.44 -22.53 -23.65
N ASP A 255 -7.29 -21.87 -23.61
CA ASP A 255 -6.65 -21.47 -22.36
C ASP A 255 -7.41 -20.31 -21.73
N THR A 256 -8.26 -20.63 -20.76
CA THR A 256 -8.75 -19.67 -19.77
C THR A 256 -7.65 -19.42 -18.75
N SER A 257 -6.78 -18.45 -19.00
CA SER A 257 -5.93 -17.86 -17.98
C SER A 257 -6.27 -16.38 -17.82
N ALA A 258 -6.92 -16.07 -16.70
CA ALA A 258 -7.07 -14.72 -16.20
C ALA A 258 -5.68 -14.13 -15.91
N THR A 259 -5.27 -13.15 -16.72
CA THR A 259 -4.08 -12.34 -16.47
C THR A 259 -4.54 -10.99 -15.93
N GLY A 260 -4.51 -10.84 -14.61
CA GLY A 260 -4.55 -9.55 -13.94
C GLY A 260 -3.23 -8.82 -14.21
N GLY A 261 -3.30 -7.72 -14.95
CA GLY A 261 -2.16 -6.87 -15.24
C GLY A 261 -1.63 -6.19 -13.98
N GLN A 262 -0.35 -6.41 -13.69
CA GLN A 262 0.44 -5.55 -12.83
C GLN A 262 1.01 -4.42 -13.69
N GLU A 263 0.61 -3.19 -13.42
CA GLU A 263 1.27 -2.00 -13.94
C GLU A 263 2.51 -1.72 -13.10
N THR A 264 3.69 -1.93 -13.68
CA THR A 264 4.98 -1.47 -13.15
C THR A 264 5.15 0.01 -13.47
N LEU A 265 5.01 0.86 -12.45
CA LEU A 265 5.24 2.31 -12.55
C LEU A 265 6.71 2.60 -12.19
N THR A 266 7.55 2.76 -13.22
CA THR A 266 8.94 3.23 -13.10
C THR A 266 8.95 4.72 -12.74
N LEU A 267 9.32 5.04 -11.50
CA LEU A 267 9.58 6.42 -11.05
C LEU A 267 11.01 6.82 -11.43
N LYS A 268 11.16 7.72 -12.40
CA LYS A 268 12.43 8.36 -12.75
C LYS A 268 12.79 9.38 -11.65
N GLY A 269 13.97 9.22 -11.07
CA GLY A 269 14.57 10.16 -10.13
C GLY A 269 14.85 11.52 -10.78
N HIS A 270 14.61 12.58 -10.01
CA HIS A 270 15.04 13.93 -10.32
C HIS A 270 15.93 14.42 -9.18
N THR A 271 17.24 14.41 -9.43
CA THR A 271 18.25 15.12 -8.65
C THR A 271 18.28 16.57 -9.11
N GLY A 272 18.22 17.50 -8.16
CA GLY A 272 18.43 18.93 -8.34
C GLY A 272 18.96 19.55 -7.04
N PRO A 273 19.65 20.70 -7.15
CA PRO A 273 21.01 20.96 -6.65
C PRO A 273 21.16 21.21 -5.15
#